data_AF-A0A3F2RZ10-F1
#
_entry.id   AF-A0A3F2RZ10-F1
#
_cell.length_a   1.000
_cell.length_b   1.000
_cell.length_c   1.000
_cell.angle_alpha   90.00
_cell.angle_beta   90.00
_cell.angle_gamma   90.00
#
_symmetry.space_group_name_H-M   'P 1'
#
loop_
_entity.id
_entity.type
_entity.pdbx_description
1 polymer ?
#
loop_
_entity_poly.entity_id
_entity_poly.type
_entity_poly.pdbx_seq_one_letter_code
_entity_poly.pdbx_strand_id
1 'polypeptide(L)'
;MAREDYLLLMEYMKVFIIVKSQLIPCIVCVLAGPHNMRYQLLKCSSETCKAATPCDACPWLGKVLTCQELNRVPIVEISTHETLVSNFTKMKLHRNDYFDEILDQIDQLVNSPAISDTQPFTFGWQRDVHRKQDLGNGSDKKPFQVGFTSKRLLLNGARDLASFVFHMDATSKLNQLAYPFIVRRLSDRCRSFHLVALYVKVLSALRNIFKVVIGRQLLVKYVTADAEVVQKNTVKQVFGVDSDYVYLMCFFHVMAKVHEKLKGVPQNLCEQVVFDIYYLHFASSQEVYDQLLAVVLNKWSPDDRLTGFRSYFDQVWVTSTFNCW
;
A
#
# COMPACT_ATOMS: atom_id res chain seq x y z
N MET A 1 3.76 -19.02 -13.40
CA MET A 1 3.68 -18.00 -14.46
C MET A 1 3.22 -16.62 -14.02
N ALA A 2 2.44 -16.42 -12.93
CA ALA A 2 2.16 -15.08 -12.38
C ALA A 2 3.28 -14.51 -11.45
N ARG A 3 4.34 -15.31 -11.20
CA ARG A 3 5.43 -15.01 -10.28
C ARG A 3 6.52 -14.14 -10.93
N GLU A 4 6.65 -14.17 -12.26
CA GLU A 4 7.67 -13.44 -13.00
C GLU A 4 7.26 -11.98 -13.24
N ASP A 5 5.97 -11.71 -13.50
CA ASP A 5 5.46 -10.36 -13.77
C ASP A 5 5.55 -9.41 -12.56
N TYR A 6 5.34 -9.93 -11.34
CA TYR A 6 5.44 -9.11 -10.12
C TYR A 6 6.91 -8.82 -9.73
N LEU A 7 7.82 -9.75 -10.03
CA LEU A 7 9.26 -9.58 -9.80
C LEU A 7 9.82 -8.52 -10.74
N LEU A 8 9.42 -8.54 -12.01
CA LEU A 8 9.68 -7.46 -12.96
C LEU A 8 9.14 -6.12 -12.41
N LEU A 9 7.89 -6.02 -11.97
CA LEU A 9 7.37 -4.75 -11.47
C LEU A 9 8.05 -4.25 -10.16
N MET A 10 8.58 -5.16 -9.33
CA MET A 10 9.27 -4.84 -8.07
C MET A 10 10.77 -4.56 -8.26
N GLU A 11 11.44 -5.23 -9.21
CA GLU A 11 12.80 -4.88 -9.65
C GLU A 11 12.86 -3.47 -10.26
N TYR A 12 11.76 -3.01 -10.85
CA TYR A 12 11.64 -1.66 -11.42
C TYR A 12 11.43 -0.55 -10.37
N MET A 13 11.22 -0.90 -9.10
CA MET A 13 11.01 0.08 -8.01
C MET A 13 12.30 0.25 -7.20
N LYS A 14 12.98 1.37 -7.42
CA LYS A 14 14.27 1.78 -6.81
C LYS A 14 14.41 1.32 -5.35
N VAL A 15 15.38 0.43 -5.07
CA VAL A 15 15.79 0.06 -3.72
C VAL A 15 16.95 0.96 -3.30
N PHE A 16 16.77 1.77 -2.26
CA PHE A 16 17.79 2.67 -1.72
C PHE A 16 17.79 2.66 -0.19
N ILE A 17 18.94 3.03 0.39
CA ILE A 17 19.11 3.25 1.82
C ILE A 17 19.43 4.72 2.11
N ILE A 18 18.99 5.21 3.28
CA ILE A 18 19.30 6.56 3.75
C ILE A 18 20.63 6.51 4.51
N VAL A 19 21.65 7.19 4.00
CA VAL A 19 23.00 7.18 4.59
C VAL A 19 23.31 8.44 5.39
N LYS A 20 22.49 9.49 5.23
CA LYS A 20 22.61 10.72 5.99
C LYS A 20 21.22 11.31 6.17
N SER A 21 20.89 11.76 7.39
CA SER A 21 19.67 12.53 7.66
C SER A 21 19.99 13.65 8.66
N GLN A 22 19.71 14.89 8.30
CA GLN A 22 19.94 16.06 9.16
C GLN A 22 18.89 17.14 8.93
N LEU A 23 18.70 18.03 9.90
CA LEU A 23 17.87 19.22 9.72
C LEU A 23 18.72 20.39 9.21
N ILE A 24 18.17 21.14 8.25
CA ILE A 24 18.75 22.36 7.69
C ILE A 24 17.68 23.45 7.64
N PRO A 25 18.04 24.75 7.66
CA PRO A 25 17.06 25.82 7.44
C PRO A 25 16.34 25.65 6.10
N CYS A 26 15.03 25.93 6.07
CA CYS A 26 14.26 25.85 4.83
C CYS A 26 14.64 26.97 3.88
N ILE A 27 15.10 26.59 2.68
CA ILE A 27 15.47 27.51 1.60
C ILE A 27 14.48 27.46 0.42
N VAL A 28 13.44 26.64 0.52
CA VAL A 28 12.53 26.31 -0.60
C VAL A 28 11.11 26.87 -0.39
N CYS A 29 10.69 27.06 0.85
CA CYS A 29 9.36 27.56 1.17
C CYS A 29 9.39 29.07 1.41
N VAL A 30 8.36 29.77 0.96
CA VAL A 30 8.20 31.23 1.10
C VAL A 30 7.38 31.57 2.36
N LEU A 31 7.47 30.75 3.41
CA LEU A 31 6.75 31.03 4.66
C LEU A 31 7.40 32.18 5.41
N ALA A 32 6.58 33.00 6.06
CA ALA A 32 7.03 34.18 6.81
C ALA A 32 7.84 33.85 8.07
N GLY A 33 7.81 32.59 8.55
CA GLY A 33 8.53 32.13 9.74
C GLY A 33 9.71 31.19 9.41
N PRO A 34 10.83 31.27 10.18
CA PRO A 34 11.94 30.33 10.04
C PRO A 34 11.49 28.92 10.43
N HIS A 35 11.84 27.94 9.61
CA HIS A 35 11.51 26.54 9.86
C HIS A 35 12.54 25.63 9.18
N ASN A 36 12.50 24.35 9.51
CA ASN A 36 13.52 23.38 9.09
C ASN A 36 13.05 22.49 7.94
N MET A 37 14.00 22.07 7.12
CA MET A 37 13.90 20.96 6.19
C MET A 37 14.74 19.79 6.66
N ARG A 38 14.24 18.58 6.47
CA ARG A 38 15.00 17.34 6.64
C ARG A 38 15.74 17.02 5.36
N TYR A 39 17.05 17.17 5.39
CA TYR A 39 17.97 16.72 4.35
C TYR A 39 18.24 15.24 4.51
N GLN A 40 18.13 14.46 3.44
CA GLN A 40 18.48 13.05 3.38
C GLN A 40 19.34 12.73 2.17
N LEU A 41 20.42 11.98 2.36
CA LEU A 41 21.24 11.41 1.28
C LEU A 41 20.93 9.92 1.15
N LEU A 42 20.69 9.48 -0.07
CA LEU A 42 20.30 8.13 -0.45
C LEU A 42 21.44 7.47 -1.22
N LYS A 43 21.66 6.16 -0.99
CA LYS A 43 22.54 5.31 -1.80
C LYS A 43 21.77 4.11 -2.34
N CYS A 44 22.21 3.60 -3.47
CA CYS A 44 21.66 2.38 -4.07
C CYS A 44 21.81 1.19 -3.12
N SER A 45 20.77 0.36 -3.02
CA SER A 45 20.80 -0.91 -2.29
C SER A 45 20.24 -2.06 -3.14
N SER A 46 20.33 -1.95 -4.47
CA SER A 46 19.96 -3.02 -5.39
C SER A 46 21.02 -4.13 -5.38
N GLU A 47 20.61 -5.35 -5.07
CA GLU A 47 21.48 -6.54 -5.18
C GLU A 47 21.91 -6.78 -6.63
N THR A 48 21.11 -6.37 -7.61
CA THR A 48 21.47 -6.44 -9.03
C THR A 48 22.62 -5.49 -9.36
N CYS A 49 22.61 -4.26 -8.83
CA CYS A 49 23.75 -3.34 -8.97
C CYS A 49 24.99 -3.85 -8.23
N LYS A 50 24.82 -4.49 -7.08
CA LYS A 50 25.92 -5.09 -6.32
C LYS A 50 26.54 -6.29 -7.05
N ALA A 51 25.74 -7.06 -7.78
CA ALA A 51 26.20 -8.18 -8.59
C ALA A 51 26.92 -7.73 -9.87
N ALA A 52 26.51 -6.62 -10.49
CA ALA A 52 27.14 -6.09 -11.70
C ALA A 52 28.47 -5.37 -11.45
N THR A 53 28.66 -4.81 -10.26
CA THR A 53 29.93 -4.24 -9.79
C THR A 53 30.31 -4.86 -8.46
N PRO A 54 30.86 -6.11 -8.45
CA PRO A 54 31.17 -6.81 -7.20
C PRO A 54 32.26 -6.11 -6.36
N CYS A 55 33.12 -5.34 -7.01
CA CYS A 55 34.29 -4.72 -6.40
C CYS A 55 34.07 -3.25 -6.03
N ASP A 56 33.01 -2.61 -6.51
CA ASP A 56 32.75 -1.18 -6.33
C ASP A 56 31.30 -0.90 -5.91
N ALA A 57 31.11 0.16 -5.11
CA ALA A 57 29.77 0.60 -4.75
C ALA A 57 29.09 1.28 -5.96
N CYS A 58 27.81 0.99 -6.18
CA CYS A 58 27.01 1.64 -7.21
C CYS A 58 27.10 3.18 -7.07
N PRO A 59 27.41 3.93 -8.15
CA PRO A 59 27.71 5.34 -8.05
C PRO A 59 26.47 6.23 -7.92
N TRP A 60 25.25 5.67 -7.98
CA TRP A 60 24.01 6.42 -7.82
C TRP A 60 23.86 7.00 -6.42
N LEU A 61 23.53 8.29 -6.37
CA LEU A 61 23.21 9.04 -5.17
C LEU A 61 21.91 9.81 -5.35
N GLY A 62 21.04 9.74 -4.35
CA GLY A 62 19.83 10.57 -4.27
C GLY A 62 19.92 11.57 -3.14
N LYS A 63 19.38 12.76 -3.29
CA LYS A 63 19.25 13.76 -2.23
C LYS A 63 17.78 14.16 -2.13
N VAL A 64 17.22 14.04 -0.95
CA VAL A 64 15.83 14.42 -0.63
C VAL A 64 15.88 15.55 0.39
N LEU A 65 15.08 16.59 0.18
CA LEU A 65 14.87 17.65 1.15
C LEU A 65 13.38 17.63 1.52
N THR A 66 12.99 17.63 2.79
CA THR A 66 11.57 17.62 3.19
C THR A 66 11.28 18.76 4.15
N CYS A 67 10.48 19.75 3.73
CA CYS A 67 10.00 20.79 4.63
C CYS A 67 9.14 20.17 5.74
N GLN A 68 9.48 20.42 7.01
CA GLN A 68 8.76 19.81 8.14
C GLN A 68 7.38 20.44 8.38
N GLU A 69 7.14 21.65 7.86
CA GLU A 69 5.87 22.37 8.03
C GLU A 69 4.89 22.11 6.87
N LEU A 70 5.37 22.24 5.62
CA LEU A 70 4.52 22.12 4.42
C LEU A 70 4.60 20.76 3.75
N ASN A 71 5.42 19.84 4.27
CA ASN A 71 5.72 18.54 3.68
C ASN A 71 6.15 18.60 2.19
N ARG A 72 6.74 19.72 1.76
CA ARG A 72 7.27 19.91 0.40
C ARG A 72 8.59 19.19 0.22
N VAL A 73 8.73 18.45 -0.89
CA VAL A 73 9.89 17.58 -1.13
C VAL A 73 10.58 17.85 -2.48
N PRO A 74 11.75 18.53 -2.51
CA PRO A 74 12.67 18.46 -3.64
C PRO A 74 13.53 17.19 -3.62
N ILE A 75 13.72 16.56 -4.78
CA ILE A 75 14.65 15.45 -4.99
C ILE A 75 15.69 15.84 -6.05
N VAL A 76 16.96 15.55 -5.77
CA VAL A 76 18.10 15.74 -6.69
C VAL A 76 18.85 14.42 -6.79
N GLU A 77 19.05 13.89 -8.00
CA GLU A 77 19.83 12.67 -8.24
C GLU A 77 21.17 13.00 -8.88
N ILE A 78 22.20 12.24 -8.54
CA ILE A 78 23.57 12.37 -9.05
C ILE A 78 24.02 10.98 -9.53
N SER A 79 24.58 10.92 -10.74
CA SER A 79 25.08 9.70 -11.41
C SER A 79 23.98 8.69 -11.81
N THR A 80 24.38 7.58 -12.44
CA THR A 80 23.49 6.51 -12.95
C THR A 80 23.81 5.16 -12.32
N HIS A 81 22.85 4.23 -12.29
CA HIS A 81 23.11 2.84 -11.90
C HIS A 81 23.94 2.09 -12.97
N GLU A 82 24.75 1.10 -12.55
CA GLU A 82 25.70 0.33 -13.40
C GLU A 82 25.03 -0.75 -14.27
N THR A 83 24.05 -1.47 -13.73
CA THR A 83 23.20 -2.38 -14.52
C THR A 83 22.30 -1.60 -15.48
N LEU A 84 21.87 -2.24 -16.58
CA LEU A 84 20.82 -1.76 -17.53
C LEU A 84 19.44 -1.43 -16.90
N VAL A 85 19.33 -1.51 -15.57
CA VAL A 85 18.41 -0.68 -14.77
C VAL A 85 18.62 0.83 -15.08
N SER A 86 19.70 1.20 -15.76
CA SER A 86 19.90 2.49 -16.43
C SER A 86 19.38 2.47 -17.88
N ASN A 87 18.11 2.86 -18.07
CA ASN A 87 17.73 3.67 -19.24
C ASN A 87 16.36 4.36 -19.17
N PHE A 88 15.77 4.59 -17.99
CA PHE A 88 14.62 5.50 -17.91
C PHE A 88 15.02 6.96 -17.66
N THR A 89 16.10 7.21 -16.90
CA THR A 89 16.51 8.57 -16.54
C THR A 89 17.30 9.29 -17.64
N LYS A 90 17.97 8.55 -18.54
CA LYS A 90 18.83 9.15 -19.59
C LYS A 90 18.09 9.66 -20.81
N MET A 91 16.75 9.49 -20.90
CA MET A 91 15.96 10.10 -21.97
C MET A 91 15.06 11.27 -21.57
N LYS A 92 14.47 11.39 -20.37
CA LYS A 92 13.46 12.46 -20.13
C LYS A 92 13.22 12.90 -18.67
N LEU A 93 14.25 13.27 -17.89
CA LEU A 93 14.00 13.92 -16.58
C LEU A 93 14.81 15.20 -16.36
N HIS A 94 14.77 16.08 -17.37
CA HIS A 94 14.94 17.51 -17.15
C HIS A 94 13.61 18.23 -17.46
N ARG A 95 13.11 18.95 -16.45
CA ARG A 95 11.96 19.87 -16.40
C ARG A 95 10.56 19.30 -16.14
N ASN A 96 9.79 20.06 -15.37
CA ASN A 96 8.40 19.84 -14.93
C ASN A 96 7.38 20.06 -16.08
N ASP A 97 7.71 19.63 -17.29
CA ASP A 97 7.01 20.07 -18.52
C ASP A 97 6.17 18.93 -19.16
N TYR A 98 6.12 17.75 -18.52
CA TYR A 98 5.53 16.52 -19.08
C TYR A 98 4.10 16.22 -18.59
N PHE A 99 3.40 17.17 -17.99
CA PHE A 99 2.00 16.94 -17.62
C PHE A 99 1.17 16.56 -18.85
N ASP A 100 1.36 17.26 -19.97
CA ASP A 100 0.67 16.95 -21.22
C ASP A 100 1.15 15.62 -21.83
N GLU A 101 2.44 15.27 -21.78
CA GLU A 101 2.91 13.95 -22.27
C GLU A 101 2.40 12.77 -21.42
N ILE A 102 2.28 12.95 -20.10
CA ILE A 102 1.71 11.94 -19.20
C ILE A 102 0.21 11.80 -19.46
N LEU A 103 -0.50 12.92 -19.68
CA LEU A 103 -1.89 12.89 -20.11
C LEU A 103 -2.07 12.17 -21.44
N ASP A 104 -1.19 12.41 -22.42
CA ASP A 104 -1.22 11.73 -23.72
C ASP A 104 -0.98 10.22 -23.55
N GLN A 105 -0.05 9.81 -22.70
CA GLN A 105 0.15 8.38 -22.40
C GLN A 105 -1.05 7.76 -21.70
N ILE A 106 -1.70 8.49 -20.78
CA ILE A 106 -2.93 8.02 -20.13
C ILE A 106 -4.06 7.89 -21.17
N ASP A 107 -4.14 8.78 -22.16
CA ASP A 107 -5.14 8.72 -23.24
C ASP A 107 -4.91 7.56 -24.20
N GLN A 108 -3.64 7.23 -24.47
CA GLN A 108 -3.28 6.04 -25.25
C GLN A 108 -3.60 4.72 -24.52
N LEU A 109 -3.68 4.76 -23.20
CA LEU A 109 -3.97 3.60 -22.35
C LEU A 109 -5.44 3.52 -21.93
N VAL A 110 -6.37 4.13 -22.68
CA VAL A 110 -7.80 4.01 -22.39
C VAL A 110 -8.31 2.59 -22.65
N ASN A 111 -9.14 2.08 -21.74
CA ASN A 111 -9.83 0.81 -21.97
C ASN A 111 -10.69 0.87 -23.24
N SER A 112 -10.44 -0.02 -24.19
CA SER A 112 -11.25 -0.18 -25.41
C SER A 112 -11.57 -1.66 -25.64
N PRO A 113 -12.62 -1.98 -26.42
CA PRO A 113 -12.92 -3.36 -26.76
C PRO A 113 -11.74 -4.09 -27.43
N ALA A 114 -10.89 -3.35 -28.17
CA ALA A 114 -9.82 -3.88 -28.99
C ALA A 114 -8.52 -4.22 -28.23
N ILE A 115 -8.31 -3.74 -27.00
CA ILE A 115 -7.10 -4.07 -26.25
C ILE A 115 -7.11 -5.54 -25.82
N SER A 116 -5.93 -6.18 -25.83
CA SER A 116 -5.78 -7.56 -25.40
C SER A 116 -5.97 -7.72 -23.88
N ASP A 117 -6.19 -8.96 -23.41
CA ASP A 117 -6.48 -9.21 -22.00
C ASP A 117 -5.32 -8.85 -21.05
N THR A 118 -4.09 -8.96 -21.53
CA THR A 118 -2.88 -8.73 -20.74
C THR A 118 -2.37 -7.30 -20.84
N GLN A 119 -2.84 -6.53 -21.85
CA GLN A 119 -2.42 -5.15 -22.02
C GLN A 119 -2.97 -4.27 -20.90
N PRO A 120 -2.12 -3.47 -20.23
CA PRO A 120 -2.58 -2.57 -19.18
C PRO A 120 -3.35 -1.39 -19.78
N PHE A 121 -4.31 -0.89 -19.02
CA PHE A 121 -5.07 0.32 -19.31
C PHE A 121 -5.33 1.12 -18.03
N THR A 122 -5.67 2.39 -18.22
CA THR A 122 -5.94 3.33 -17.14
C THR A 122 -7.44 3.45 -16.82
N PHE A 123 -7.75 3.81 -15.58
CA PHE A 123 -9.11 4.06 -15.12
C PHE A 123 -9.12 5.07 -13.96
N GLY A 124 -10.31 5.50 -13.54
CA GLY A 124 -10.49 6.32 -12.33
C GLY A 124 -10.32 7.82 -12.53
N TRP A 125 -10.23 8.28 -13.76
CA TRP A 125 -10.28 9.69 -14.16
C TRP A 125 -11.54 9.95 -15.02
N GLN A 126 -11.94 11.22 -15.13
CA GLN A 126 -13.07 11.64 -15.96
C GLN A 126 -12.59 12.55 -17.09
N ARG A 127 -13.43 12.75 -18.11
CA ARG A 127 -13.21 13.80 -19.09
C ARG A 127 -13.95 15.05 -18.65
N ASP A 128 -13.27 16.19 -18.72
CA ASP A 128 -13.85 17.50 -18.48
C ASP A 128 -14.81 17.91 -19.62
N VAL A 129 -15.41 19.09 -19.49
CA VAL A 129 -16.30 19.69 -20.50
C VAL A 129 -15.65 19.88 -21.88
N HIS A 130 -14.32 19.90 -21.94
CA HIS A 130 -13.53 20.01 -23.16
C HIS A 130 -13.06 18.64 -23.70
N ARG A 131 -13.54 17.54 -23.11
CA ARG A 131 -13.12 16.15 -23.39
C ARG A 131 -11.66 15.84 -23.05
N LYS A 132 -10.96 16.72 -22.33
CA LYS A 132 -9.61 16.47 -21.81
C LYS A 132 -9.72 15.72 -20.47
N GLN A 133 -8.73 14.92 -20.13
CA GLN A 133 -8.75 14.13 -18.90
C GLN A 133 -8.58 15.04 -17.68
N ASP A 134 -9.52 15.00 -16.74
CA ASP A 134 -9.37 15.60 -15.42
C ASP A 134 -8.81 14.53 -14.47
N LEU A 135 -7.49 14.56 -14.34
CA LEU A 135 -6.78 13.73 -13.36
C LEU A 135 -6.85 14.33 -11.95
N GLY A 136 -7.37 15.54 -11.77
CA GLY A 136 -7.19 16.31 -10.54
C GLY A 136 -5.79 16.92 -10.42
N ASN A 137 -5.66 17.95 -9.61
CA ASN A 137 -4.42 18.72 -9.45
C ASN A 137 -3.60 18.31 -8.21
N GLY A 138 -3.97 17.20 -7.56
CA GLY A 138 -3.30 16.71 -6.35
C GLY A 138 -3.70 17.41 -5.06
N SER A 139 -4.58 18.42 -5.10
CA SER A 139 -5.11 19.06 -3.88
C SER A 139 -6.15 18.19 -3.18
N ASP A 140 -6.44 18.46 -1.91
CA ASP A 140 -7.51 17.76 -1.18
C ASP A 140 -8.89 17.95 -1.82
N LYS A 141 -9.11 19.09 -2.50
CA LYS A 141 -10.36 19.40 -3.22
C LYS A 141 -10.46 18.69 -4.57
N LYS A 142 -9.33 18.43 -5.23
CA LYS A 142 -9.23 17.77 -6.54
C LYS A 142 -8.03 16.80 -6.54
N PRO A 143 -8.15 15.68 -5.81
CA PRO A 143 -7.03 14.77 -5.64
C PRO A 143 -6.64 14.15 -6.98
N PHE A 144 -5.33 13.93 -7.15
CA PHE A 144 -4.81 13.26 -8.35
C PHE A 144 -5.33 11.82 -8.39
N GLN A 145 -5.99 11.42 -9.47
CA GLN A 145 -6.68 10.14 -9.59
C GLN A 145 -6.32 9.46 -10.91
N VAL A 146 -5.64 8.33 -10.79
CA VAL A 146 -5.41 7.40 -11.89
C VAL A 146 -5.21 6.01 -11.30
N GLY A 147 -5.77 5.01 -11.98
CA GLY A 147 -5.56 3.60 -11.71
C GLY A 147 -5.09 2.87 -12.94
N PHE A 148 -4.36 1.77 -12.75
CA PHE A 148 -3.86 0.88 -13.78
C PHE A 148 -4.31 -0.54 -13.50
N THR A 149 -4.81 -1.23 -14.53
CA THR A 149 -5.21 -2.65 -14.48
C THR A 149 -5.16 -3.27 -15.88
N SER A 150 -5.54 -4.53 -16.03
CA SER A 150 -5.78 -5.19 -17.32
C SER A 150 -7.00 -6.09 -17.19
N LYS A 151 -7.57 -6.57 -18.30
CA LYS A 151 -8.75 -7.46 -18.25
C LYS A 151 -8.39 -8.73 -17.48
N ARG A 152 -7.17 -9.24 -17.68
CA ARG A 152 -6.62 -10.41 -16.96
C ARG A 152 -6.55 -10.18 -15.45
N LEU A 153 -6.12 -9.01 -15.00
CA LEU A 153 -6.05 -8.70 -13.57
C LEU A 153 -7.44 -8.55 -12.96
N LEU A 154 -8.40 -7.94 -13.67
CA LEU A 154 -9.78 -7.85 -13.21
C LEU A 154 -10.46 -9.22 -13.12
N LEU A 155 -10.14 -10.17 -14.01
CA LEU A 155 -10.64 -11.55 -13.91
C LEU A 155 -10.28 -12.23 -12.58
N ASN A 156 -9.22 -11.80 -11.88
CA ASN A 156 -8.91 -12.33 -10.55
C ASN A 156 -10.03 -12.03 -9.54
N GLY A 157 -10.71 -10.89 -9.65
CA GLY A 157 -11.86 -10.53 -8.82
C GLY A 157 -13.18 -11.15 -9.29
N ALA A 158 -13.18 -11.86 -10.42
CA ALA A 158 -14.34 -12.55 -10.99
C ALA A 158 -14.41 -14.03 -10.57
N ARG A 159 -13.63 -14.44 -9.56
CA ARG A 159 -13.62 -15.80 -9.01
C ARG A 159 -14.79 -15.98 -8.02
N ASP A 160 -14.97 -17.20 -7.53
CA ASP A 160 -15.88 -17.49 -6.42
C ASP A 160 -15.55 -16.61 -5.20
N LEU A 161 -16.55 -15.98 -4.58
CA LEU A 161 -16.32 -14.98 -3.53
C LEU A 161 -15.70 -15.58 -2.27
N ALA A 162 -15.97 -16.87 -1.97
CA ALA A 162 -15.39 -17.58 -0.84
C ALA A 162 -14.00 -18.18 -1.13
N SER A 163 -13.44 -17.92 -2.33
CA SER A 163 -12.12 -18.41 -2.74
C SER A 163 -10.99 -17.40 -2.50
N PHE A 164 -11.31 -16.15 -2.18
CA PHE A 164 -10.32 -15.08 -2.02
C PHE A 164 -10.65 -14.08 -0.91
N VAL A 165 -9.60 -13.38 -0.45
CA VAL A 165 -9.68 -12.20 0.42
C VAL A 165 -9.25 -10.96 -0.38
N PHE A 166 -10.05 -9.90 -0.36
CA PHE A 166 -9.73 -8.62 -1.00
C PHE A 166 -8.90 -7.75 -0.05
N HIS A 167 -7.62 -7.52 -0.39
CA HIS A 167 -6.72 -6.71 0.41
C HIS A 167 -6.85 -5.23 0.06
N MET A 168 -7.30 -4.46 1.05
CA MET A 168 -7.43 -3.01 1.04
C MET A 168 -6.26 -2.30 1.77
N ASP A 169 -5.25 -3.03 2.24
CA ASP A 169 -4.10 -2.43 2.93
C ASP A 169 -3.38 -1.44 2.01
N ALA A 170 -3.17 -0.23 2.52
CA ALA A 170 -2.33 0.76 1.87
C ALA A 170 -0.88 0.36 2.10
N THR A 171 -0.28 -0.39 1.19
CA THR A 171 1.18 -0.35 1.06
C THR A 171 1.52 1.03 0.48
N SER A 172 1.64 2.03 1.34
CA SER A 172 2.11 3.37 0.96
C SER A 172 3.57 3.28 0.55
N LYS A 173 3.84 2.69 -0.61
CA LYS A 173 5.04 3.04 -1.37
C LYS A 173 4.72 4.38 -2.00
N LEU A 174 5.22 5.42 -1.34
CA LEU A 174 5.27 6.76 -1.89
C LEU A 174 6.02 6.68 -3.22
N ASN A 175 5.45 7.25 -4.28
CA ASN A 175 6.25 7.49 -5.48
C ASN A 175 7.28 8.61 -5.22
N GLN A 176 8.15 8.89 -6.18
CA GLN A 176 9.16 9.94 -6.06
C GLN A 176 8.58 11.35 -5.76
N LEU A 177 7.26 11.53 -5.89
CA LEU A 177 6.53 12.76 -5.61
C LEU A 177 5.65 12.67 -4.34
N ALA A 178 5.84 11.66 -3.50
CA ALA A 178 5.08 11.41 -2.28
C ALA A 178 3.56 11.19 -2.46
N TYR A 179 3.10 10.85 -3.66
CA TYR A 179 1.73 10.36 -3.82
C TYR A 179 1.64 8.89 -3.36
N PRO A 180 0.67 8.55 -2.49
CA PRO A 180 0.45 7.17 -2.09
C PRO A 180 -0.17 6.40 -3.26
N PHE A 181 0.56 5.45 -3.82
CA PHE A 181 -0.04 4.41 -4.66
C PHE A 181 -0.64 3.33 -3.78
N ILE A 182 -1.92 3.04 -3.97
CA ILE A 182 -2.61 1.96 -3.29
C ILE A 182 -2.54 0.73 -4.19
N VAL A 183 -1.86 -0.31 -3.71
CA VAL A 183 -1.81 -1.62 -4.37
C VAL A 183 -2.99 -2.46 -3.89
N ARG A 184 -3.90 -2.85 -4.78
CA ARG A 184 -4.97 -3.81 -4.46
C ARG A 184 -4.62 -5.20 -4.91
N ARG A 185 -4.75 -6.15 -3.99
CA ARG A 185 -4.42 -7.56 -4.21
C ARG A 185 -5.54 -8.45 -3.70
N LEU A 186 -5.60 -9.66 -4.23
CA LEU A 186 -6.35 -10.76 -3.66
C LEU A 186 -5.38 -11.76 -3.06
N SER A 187 -5.72 -12.34 -1.92
CA SER A 187 -5.09 -13.57 -1.46
C SER A 187 -6.03 -14.74 -1.73
N ASP A 188 -5.50 -15.83 -2.29
CA ASP A 188 -6.24 -17.08 -2.41
C ASP A 188 -6.07 -17.98 -1.18
N ARG A 189 -6.74 -19.15 -1.17
CA ARG A 189 -6.63 -20.14 -0.09
C ARG A 189 -5.20 -20.68 0.10
N CYS A 190 -4.35 -20.58 -0.92
CA CYS A 190 -2.94 -20.96 -0.86
C CYS A 190 -2.04 -19.81 -0.37
N ARG A 191 -2.63 -18.70 0.12
CA ARG A 191 -1.93 -17.49 0.57
C ARG A 191 -1.07 -16.84 -0.52
N SER A 192 -1.40 -17.09 -1.79
CA SER A 192 -0.74 -16.44 -2.91
C SER A 192 -1.43 -15.12 -3.24
N PHE A 193 -0.63 -14.08 -3.44
CA PHE A 193 -1.13 -12.75 -3.74
C PHE A 193 -1.26 -12.52 -5.25
N HIS A 194 -2.44 -12.12 -5.69
CA HIS A 194 -2.76 -11.80 -7.08
C HIS A 194 -3.07 -10.30 -7.19
N LEU A 195 -2.34 -9.56 -8.02
CA LEU A 195 -2.60 -8.15 -8.25
C LEU A 195 -3.96 -7.97 -8.95
N VAL A 196 -4.69 -6.92 -8.59
CA VAL A 196 -5.94 -6.53 -9.25
C VAL A 196 -5.81 -5.15 -9.89
N ALA A 197 -5.27 -4.19 -9.14
CA ALA A 197 -5.07 -2.84 -9.65
C ALA A 197 -4.04 -2.07 -8.79
N LEU A 198 -3.46 -1.04 -9.40
CA LEU A 198 -2.67 0.00 -8.74
C LEU A 198 -3.41 1.31 -8.92
N TYR A 199 -3.76 2.06 -7.87
CA TYR A 199 -4.44 3.34 -8.08
C TYR A 199 -4.25 4.33 -6.94
N VAL A 200 -4.61 5.60 -7.20
CA VAL A 200 -4.65 6.67 -6.20
C VAL A 200 -6.11 6.96 -5.84
N LYS A 201 -6.49 6.65 -4.60
CA LYS A 201 -7.67 7.17 -3.87
C LYS A 201 -9.11 7.00 -4.41
N VAL A 202 -9.48 6.00 -5.23
CA VAL A 202 -10.92 5.70 -5.47
C VAL A 202 -11.25 4.21 -5.64
N LEU A 203 -11.76 3.59 -4.57
CA LEU A 203 -12.26 2.21 -4.62
C LEU A 203 -13.51 2.06 -5.51
N SER A 204 -14.36 3.08 -5.58
CA SER A 204 -15.53 3.12 -6.48
C SER A 204 -15.13 3.06 -7.96
N ALA A 205 -14.01 3.67 -8.35
CA ALA A 205 -13.50 3.61 -9.71
C ALA A 205 -13.13 2.18 -10.11
N LEU A 206 -12.57 1.40 -9.17
CA LEU A 206 -12.29 -0.02 -9.38
C LEU A 206 -13.57 -0.82 -9.59
N ARG A 207 -14.63 -0.58 -8.80
CA ARG A 207 -15.93 -1.22 -9.01
C ARG A 207 -16.52 -0.88 -10.38
N ASN A 208 -16.43 0.38 -10.78
CA ASN A 208 -16.97 0.85 -12.06
C ASN A 208 -16.25 0.21 -13.24
N ILE A 209 -14.91 0.23 -13.26
CA ILE A 209 -14.15 -0.36 -14.36
C ILE A 209 -14.33 -1.87 -14.42
N PHE A 210 -14.43 -2.54 -13.26
CA PHE A 210 -14.73 -3.96 -13.21
C PHE A 210 -16.10 -4.26 -13.85
N LYS A 211 -17.14 -3.47 -13.54
CA LYS A 211 -18.45 -3.62 -14.18
C LYS A 211 -18.40 -3.42 -15.69
N VAL A 212 -17.66 -2.41 -16.16
CA VAL A 212 -17.50 -2.12 -17.59
C VAL A 212 -16.80 -3.26 -18.32
N VAL A 213 -15.74 -3.83 -17.73
CA VAL A 213 -14.89 -4.83 -18.41
C VAL A 213 -15.42 -6.25 -18.26
N ILE A 214 -15.88 -6.62 -17.06
CA ILE A 214 -16.34 -7.98 -16.73
C ILE A 214 -17.84 -8.13 -16.97
N GLY A 215 -18.59 -7.03 -17.10
CA GLY A 215 -20.03 -7.04 -17.35
C GLY A 215 -20.90 -7.29 -16.11
N ARG A 216 -20.30 -7.41 -14.92
CA ARG A 216 -21.00 -7.56 -13.64
C ARG A 216 -20.30 -6.80 -12.53
N GLN A 217 -21.02 -6.54 -11.46
CA GLN A 217 -20.49 -5.78 -10.32
C GLN A 217 -19.38 -6.56 -9.60
N LEU A 218 -18.31 -5.86 -9.17
CA LEU A 218 -17.33 -6.43 -8.25
C LEU A 218 -17.97 -6.61 -6.87
N LEU A 219 -18.09 -7.85 -6.43
CA LEU A 219 -18.57 -8.25 -5.11
C LEU A 219 -17.40 -8.83 -4.31
N VAL A 220 -17.50 -8.78 -2.99
CA VAL A 220 -16.47 -9.29 -2.07
C VAL A 220 -17.14 -10.05 -0.94
N LYS A 221 -16.56 -11.18 -0.51
CA LYS A 221 -16.99 -11.88 0.73
C LYS A 221 -16.10 -11.53 1.91
N TYR A 222 -14.80 -11.37 1.69
CA TYR A 222 -13.83 -11.02 2.71
C TYR A 222 -13.03 -9.80 2.25
N VAL A 223 -12.95 -8.78 3.09
CA VAL A 223 -12.13 -7.59 2.85
C VAL A 223 -11.20 -7.42 4.04
N THR A 224 -9.88 -7.39 3.82
CA THR A 224 -8.91 -7.06 4.86
C THR A 224 -8.37 -5.65 4.67
N ALA A 225 -8.28 -4.88 5.75
CA ALA A 225 -7.73 -3.52 5.71
C ALA A 225 -7.06 -3.16 7.05
N ASP A 226 -6.53 -1.94 7.14
CA ASP A 226 -5.97 -1.42 8.38
C ASP A 226 -7.07 -1.14 9.41
N ALA A 227 -6.70 -1.08 10.69
CA ALA A 227 -7.59 -0.71 11.81
C ALA A 227 -7.90 0.79 11.84
N GLU A 228 -8.45 1.31 10.74
CA GLU A 228 -8.78 2.72 10.55
C GLU A 228 -10.26 2.88 10.18
N VAL A 229 -10.98 3.68 10.97
CA VAL A 229 -12.42 3.93 10.80
C VAL A 229 -12.74 4.47 9.41
N VAL A 230 -11.86 5.32 8.85
CA VAL A 230 -12.04 5.90 7.50
C VAL A 230 -12.01 4.82 6.42
N GLN A 231 -11.10 3.84 6.53
CA GLN A 231 -11.03 2.72 5.59
C GLN A 231 -12.27 1.84 5.69
N LYS A 232 -12.67 1.46 6.91
CA LYS A 232 -13.87 0.65 7.16
C LYS A 232 -15.14 1.31 6.61
N ASN A 233 -15.30 2.61 6.84
CA ASN A 233 -16.42 3.38 6.30
C ASN A 233 -16.38 3.45 4.78
N THR A 234 -15.20 3.59 4.16
CA THR A 234 -15.04 3.56 2.71
C THR A 234 -15.46 2.22 2.13
N VAL A 235 -15.06 1.09 2.73
CA VAL A 235 -15.51 -0.25 2.31
C VAL A 235 -17.03 -0.36 2.42
N LYS A 236 -17.60 0.09 3.54
CA LYS A 236 -19.05 0.03 3.78
C LYS A 236 -19.82 0.84 2.74
N GLN A 237 -19.37 2.04 2.40
CA GLN A 237 -19.99 2.88 1.36
C GLN A 237 -19.90 2.23 -0.02
N VAL A 238 -18.78 1.57 -0.34
CA VAL A 238 -18.53 1.07 -1.70
C VAL A 238 -19.09 -0.32 -1.93
N PHE A 239 -19.02 -1.21 -0.94
CA PHE A 239 -19.43 -2.62 -1.05
C PHE A 239 -20.65 -2.97 -0.19
N GLY A 240 -20.98 -2.20 0.84
CA GLY A 240 -22.12 -2.50 1.73
C GLY A 240 -23.50 -2.33 1.10
N VAL A 241 -23.58 -1.87 -0.15
CA VAL A 241 -24.84 -1.73 -0.90
C VAL A 241 -25.36 -3.09 -1.38
N ASP A 242 -24.45 -4.01 -1.71
CA ASP A 242 -24.77 -5.23 -2.45
C ASP A 242 -23.82 -6.42 -2.17
N SER A 243 -22.81 -6.23 -1.32
CA SER A 243 -21.97 -7.33 -0.82
C SER A 243 -22.33 -7.64 0.63
N ASP A 244 -22.66 -8.89 0.92
CA ASP A 244 -22.67 -9.44 2.28
C ASP A 244 -21.26 -9.92 2.64
N TYR A 245 -20.45 -9.00 3.17
CA TYR A 245 -19.02 -9.20 3.37
C TYR A 245 -18.62 -9.16 4.85
N VAL A 246 -17.54 -9.87 5.17
CA VAL A 246 -16.85 -9.83 6.45
C VAL A 246 -15.64 -8.91 6.31
N TYR A 247 -15.54 -7.94 7.22
CA TYR A 247 -14.40 -7.02 7.31
C TYR A 247 -13.38 -7.59 8.28
N LEU A 248 -12.23 -7.96 7.74
CA LEU A 248 -11.10 -8.52 8.46
C LEU A 248 -10.07 -7.42 8.74
N MET A 249 -9.45 -7.50 9.90
CA MET A 249 -8.27 -6.73 10.23
C MET A 249 -7.03 -7.41 9.70
N CYS A 250 -6.14 -6.63 9.10
CA CYS A 250 -4.87 -7.17 8.66
C CYS A 250 -4.07 -7.67 9.87
N PHE A 251 -3.86 -8.98 9.94
CA PHE A 251 -3.16 -9.62 11.05
C PHE A 251 -1.74 -9.06 11.27
N PHE A 252 -1.06 -8.62 10.20
CA PHE A 252 0.23 -7.93 10.34
C PHE A 252 0.10 -6.63 11.14
N HIS A 253 -0.95 -5.85 10.91
CA HIS A 253 -1.21 -4.61 11.66
C HIS A 253 -1.63 -4.88 13.10
N VAL A 254 -2.38 -5.95 13.34
CA VAL A 254 -2.68 -6.45 14.70
C VAL A 254 -1.38 -6.72 15.43
N MET A 255 -0.48 -7.51 14.84
CA MET A 255 0.82 -7.84 15.43
C MET A 255 1.72 -6.61 15.61
N ALA A 256 1.76 -5.69 14.65
CA ALA A 256 2.50 -4.44 14.79
C ALA A 256 2.01 -3.62 16.00
N LYS A 257 0.70 -3.55 16.20
CA LYS A 257 0.11 -2.87 17.36
C LYS A 257 0.31 -3.63 18.67
N VAL A 258 0.28 -4.96 18.64
CA VAL A 258 0.63 -5.81 19.79
C VAL A 258 2.07 -5.52 20.24
N HIS A 259 3.04 -5.54 19.32
CA HIS A 259 4.43 -5.23 19.62
C HIS A 259 4.61 -3.79 20.14
N GLU A 260 3.87 -2.82 19.60
CA GLU A 260 3.87 -1.45 20.12
C GLU A 260 3.41 -1.40 21.58
N LYS A 261 2.37 -2.15 21.94
CA LYS A 261 1.78 -2.18 23.29
C LYS A 261 2.55 -3.04 24.28
N LEU A 262 3.41 -3.92 23.80
CA LEU A 262 4.33 -4.71 24.63
C LEU A 262 5.67 -4.00 24.92
N LYS A 263 5.89 -2.78 24.41
CA LYS A 263 7.09 -2.00 24.74
C LYS A 263 7.22 -1.80 26.26
N GLY A 264 8.34 -2.25 26.82
CA GLY A 264 8.61 -2.18 28.26
C GLY A 264 8.18 -3.41 29.06
N VAL A 265 7.50 -4.38 28.43
CA VAL A 265 7.21 -5.69 29.03
C VAL A 265 8.45 -6.60 28.91
N PRO A 266 8.77 -7.44 29.92
CA PRO A 266 9.86 -8.40 29.84
C PRO A 266 9.77 -9.33 28.62
N GLN A 267 10.91 -9.61 27.98
CA GLN A 267 10.96 -10.33 26.70
C GLN A 267 10.29 -11.71 26.74
N ASN A 268 10.48 -12.47 27.82
CA ASN A 268 9.86 -13.79 27.99
C ASN A 268 8.32 -13.73 27.95
N LEU A 269 7.73 -12.68 28.53
CA LEU A 269 6.28 -12.45 28.47
C LEU A 269 5.85 -11.98 27.09
N CYS A 270 6.65 -11.15 26.42
CA CYS A 270 6.37 -10.74 25.05
C CYS A 270 6.31 -11.93 24.10
N GLU A 271 7.29 -12.85 24.18
CA GLU A 271 7.34 -14.07 23.38
C GLU A 271 6.12 -14.96 23.64
N GLN A 272 5.72 -15.09 24.91
CA GLN A 272 4.52 -15.83 25.30
C GLN A 272 3.24 -15.22 24.72
N VAL A 273 3.04 -13.91 24.87
CA VAL A 273 1.86 -13.20 24.33
C VAL A 273 1.79 -13.34 22.82
N VAL A 274 2.92 -13.16 22.13
CA VAL A 274 2.99 -13.32 20.67
C VAL A 274 2.60 -14.74 20.26
N PHE A 275 3.18 -15.75 20.91
CA PHE A 275 2.84 -17.16 20.65
C PHE A 275 1.35 -17.43 20.85
N ASP A 276 0.77 -16.95 21.96
CA ASP A 276 -0.64 -17.14 22.29
C ASP A 276 -1.55 -16.50 21.22
N ILE A 277 -1.21 -15.31 20.71
CA ILE A 277 -1.99 -14.62 19.66
C ILE A 277 -1.91 -15.35 18.32
N TYR A 278 -0.73 -15.86 17.94
CA TYR A 278 -0.62 -16.73 16.75
C TYR A 278 -1.44 -18.00 16.92
N TYR A 279 -1.47 -18.58 18.11
CA TYR A 279 -2.26 -19.78 18.39
C TYR A 279 -3.77 -19.51 18.22
N LEU A 280 -4.25 -18.35 18.66
CA LEU A 280 -5.62 -17.88 18.39
C LEU A 280 -5.87 -17.71 16.88
N HIS A 281 -4.96 -17.05 16.16
CA HIS A 281 -5.10 -16.80 14.72
C HIS A 281 -5.19 -18.10 13.89
N PHE A 282 -4.55 -19.18 14.35
CA PHE A 282 -4.59 -20.48 13.68
C PHE A 282 -5.72 -21.40 14.15
N ALA A 283 -6.66 -20.90 14.95
CA ALA A 283 -7.86 -21.65 15.31
C ALA A 283 -8.62 -22.11 14.05
N SER A 284 -9.03 -23.38 14.05
CA SER A 284 -9.68 -24.00 12.89
C SER A 284 -11.16 -23.63 12.74
N SER A 285 -11.78 -23.11 13.79
CA SER A 285 -13.17 -22.62 13.80
C SER A 285 -13.36 -21.53 14.85
N GLN A 286 -14.51 -20.85 14.78
CA GLN A 286 -14.90 -19.85 15.79
C GLN A 286 -15.03 -20.47 17.18
N GLU A 287 -15.58 -21.68 17.28
CA GLU A 287 -15.74 -22.38 18.56
C GLU A 287 -14.37 -22.72 19.19
N VAL A 288 -13.41 -23.14 18.37
CA VAL A 288 -12.03 -23.38 18.82
C VAL A 288 -11.38 -22.07 19.25
N TYR A 289 -11.58 -20.99 18.49
CA TYR A 289 -11.08 -19.67 18.84
C TYR A 289 -11.62 -19.21 20.21
N ASP A 290 -12.94 -19.32 20.44
CA ASP A 290 -13.58 -18.86 21.67
C ASP A 290 -13.08 -19.64 22.90
N GLN A 291 -12.86 -20.96 22.74
CA GLN A 291 -12.27 -21.81 23.78
C GLN A 291 -10.83 -21.40 24.10
N LEU A 292 -10.00 -21.21 23.05
CA LEU A 292 -8.61 -20.80 23.22
C LEU A 292 -8.49 -19.39 23.80
N LEU A 293 -9.39 -18.48 23.42
CA LEU A 293 -9.39 -17.11 23.90
C LEU A 293 -9.60 -17.05 25.41
N ALA A 294 -10.56 -17.83 25.93
CA ALA A 294 -10.79 -17.93 27.37
C ALA A 294 -9.54 -18.43 28.11
N VAL A 295 -8.85 -19.43 27.55
CA VAL A 295 -7.60 -19.96 28.12
C VAL A 295 -6.48 -18.91 28.11
N VAL A 296 -6.29 -18.21 26.98
CA VAL A 296 -5.24 -17.19 26.81
C VAL A 296 -5.49 -15.99 27.74
N LEU A 297 -6.72 -15.48 27.81
CA LEU A 297 -7.04 -14.36 28.70
C LEU A 297 -6.85 -14.74 30.17
N ASN A 298 -7.21 -15.96 30.58
CA ASN A 298 -6.96 -16.46 31.93
C ASN A 298 -5.45 -16.64 32.20
N LYS A 299 -4.68 -17.08 31.21
CA LYS A 299 -3.22 -17.23 31.32
C LYS A 299 -2.52 -15.89 31.55
N TRP A 300 -3.00 -14.80 30.93
CA TRP A 300 -2.42 -13.46 31.10
C TRP A 300 -2.89 -12.75 32.38
N SER A 301 -3.98 -13.21 33.00
CA SER A 301 -4.62 -12.52 34.14
C SER A 301 -3.77 -12.41 35.42
N PRO A 302 -2.96 -13.41 35.83
CA PRO A 302 -2.24 -13.36 37.10
C PRO A 302 -1.01 -12.44 37.10
N ASP A 303 -0.54 -11.98 35.94
CA ASP A 303 0.69 -11.18 35.84
C ASP A 303 0.35 -9.68 35.73
N ASP A 304 0.63 -8.93 36.79
CA ASP A 304 0.35 -7.49 36.87
C ASP A 304 1.00 -6.68 35.75
N ARG A 305 2.11 -7.18 35.17
CA ARG A 305 2.81 -6.51 34.06
C ARG A 305 2.03 -6.62 32.75
N LEU A 306 1.12 -7.59 32.64
CA LEU A 306 0.26 -7.79 31.47
C LEU A 306 -1.14 -7.20 31.63
N THR A 307 -1.53 -6.73 32.82
CA THR A 307 -2.88 -6.17 33.08
C THR A 307 -3.28 -5.09 32.07
N GLY A 308 -2.37 -4.14 31.79
CA GLY A 308 -2.62 -3.08 30.81
C GLY A 308 -2.74 -3.61 29.38
N PHE A 309 -1.87 -4.55 28.99
CA PHE A 309 -1.90 -5.18 27.66
C PHE A 309 -3.17 -6.01 27.46
N ARG A 310 -3.54 -6.86 28.43
CA ARG A 310 -4.75 -7.69 28.39
C ARG A 310 -6.00 -6.83 28.23
N SER A 311 -6.12 -5.77 29.03
CA SER A 311 -7.25 -4.84 28.94
C SER A 311 -7.35 -4.20 27.55
N TYR A 312 -6.20 -3.77 27.00
CA TYR A 312 -6.14 -3.27 25.63
C TYR A 312 -6.55 -4.33 24.60
N PHE A 313 -6.04 -5.55 24.70
CA PHE A 313 -6.29 -6.60 23.73
C PHE A 313 -7.77 -6.99 23.70
N ASP A 314 -8.39 -7.15 24.87
CA ASP A 314 -9.80 -7.44 25.02
C ASP A 314 -10.68 -6.32 24.45
N GLN A 315 -10.35 -5.06 24.77
CA GLN A 315 -11.10 -3.90 24.30
C GLN A 315 -11.00 -3.69 22.79
N VAL A 316 -9.86 -4.00 22.16
CA VAL A 316 -9.62 -3.65 20.76
C VAL A 316 -9.82 -4.84 19.82
N TRP A 317 -9.32 -6.02 20.17
CA TRP A 317 -9.25 -7.16 19.25
C TRP A 317 -10.26 -8.26 19.57
N VAL A 318 -11.01 -8.15 20.68
CA VAL A 318 -12.05 -9.11 21.06
C VAL A 318 -13.43 -8.48 21.02
N THR A 319 -13.62 -7.37 21.72
CA THR A 319 -14.96 -6.77 21.93
C THR A 319 -15.29 -5.64 20.97
N SER A 320 -14.29 -5.01 20.33
CA SER A 320 -14.55 -3.93 19.39
C SER A 320 -15.07 -4.42 18.04
N THR A 321 -15.44 -3.48 17.18
CA THR A 321 -15.82 -3.77 15.79
C THR A 321 -14.65 -4.24 14.91
N PHE A 322 -13.43 -4.29 15.43
CA PHE A 322 -12.20 -4.75 14.77
C PHE A 322 -11.77 -6.14 15.28
N ASN A 323 -12.72 -6.94 15.77
CA ASN A 323 -12.46 -8.23 16.41
C ASN A 323 -12.22 -9.40 15.44
N CYS A 324 -12.48 -9.24 14.14
CA CYS A 324 -12.15 -10.26 13.14
C CYS A 324 -10.76 -9.97 12.55
N TRP A 325 -9.77 -10.86 12.74
CA TRP A 325 -8.38 -10.73 12.23
C TRP A 325 -7.73 -12.06 11.86
#